data_AF-A0A385NBJ1-F1
#
_entry.id   AF-A0A385NBJ1-F1
#
_cell.length_a   1.000
_cell.length_b   1.000
_cell.length_c   1.000
_cell.angle_alpha   90.00
_cell.angle_beta   90.00
_cell.angle_gamma   90.00
#
_symmetry.space_group_name_H-M   'P 1'
#
loop_
_entity.id
_entity.type
_entity.pdbx_description
1 polymer ?
#
loop_
_entity_poly.entity_id
_entity_poly.type
_entity_poly.pdbx_seq_one_letter_code
_entity_poly.pdbx_strand_id
1 'polypeptide(L)'
;MSNKPIVFVSHAAVDSEIATLFKSDVEKSFLGLCQLFVSSNLDSIQGGKEWMQEIKTNLSEAAVLISLISPVSITRPWIYAEFGAGWIRGIPTISVCHSGLRKDQLPVPLSHFQALDLLDEMHLEHLYGQISLAIGCHKPEKDYSKLTEKYREITETNRKKRSIKQWHANIQQWNPEFTKVFRGESVEILIPAEVDFAFREFKNEIELQKILVLEPKGMSMGTRVGMQATNWLVSQGENFKDFQKIVTE
;
A
#
# COMPACT_ATOMS: atom_id res chain seq x y z
N MET A 1 -10.08 4.39 -36.49
CA MET A 1 -9.39 3.45 -35.58
C MET A 1 -10.37 3.14 -34.46
N SER A 2 -10.72 1.87 -34.20
CA SER A 2 -11.58 1.55 -33.06
C SER A 2 -10.84 1.92 -31.77
N ASN A 3 -11.47 2.71 -30.90
CA ASN A 3 -10.87 3.03 -29.61
C ASN A 3 -10.77 1.74 -28.78
N LYS A 4 -9.63 1.51 -28.12
CA LYS A 4 -9.44 0.28 -27.32
C LYS A 4 -10.36 0.33 -26.09
N PRO A 5 -10.98 -0.80 -25.68
CA PRO A 5 -11.70 -0.87 -24.41
C PRO A 5 -10.83 -0.38 -23.25
N ILE A 6 -11.41 0.47 -22.40
CA ILE A 6 -10.73 1.03 -21.24
C ILE A 6 -11.03 0.17 -20.02
N VAL A 7 -9.98 -0.27 -19.33
CA VAL A 7 -10.06 -0.83 -17.98
C VAL A 7 -9.65 0.28 -17.02
N PHE A 8 -10.60 0.80 -16.26
CA PHE A 8 -10.35 1.88 -15.31
C PHE A 8 -9.83 1.27 -14.00
N VAL A 9 -8.70 1.76 -13.51
CA VAL A 9 -8.04 1.29 -12.28
C VAL A 9 -7.96 2.41 -11.26
N SER A 10 -8.79 2.30 -10.24
CA SER A 10 -8.90 3.19 -9.09
C SER A 10 -7.92 2.74 -7.99
N HIS A 11 -6.96 3.60 -7.58
CA HIS A 11 -5.93 3.24 -6.59
C HIS A 11 -5.31 4.48 -5.90
N ALA A 12 -4.82 4.32 -4.67
CA ALA A 12 -4.17 5.42 -3.95
C ALA A 12 -2.76 5.65 -4.47
N ALA A 13 -2.26 6.88 -4.37
CA ALA A 13 -0.87 7.19 -4.74
C ALA A 13 0.16 6.28 -4.03
N VAL A 14 -0.10 5.91 -2.77
CA VAL A 14 0.73 4.97 -2.00
C VAL A 14 0.73 3.54 -2.56
N ASP A 15 -0.24 3.19 -3.39
CA ASP A 15 -0.41 1.88 -4.03
C ASP A 15 0.00 1.91 -5.53
N SER A 16 0.67 2.99 -5.98
CA SER A 16 1.06 3.21 -7.39
C SER A 16 1.96 2.13 -7.98
N GLU A 17 2.85 1.54 -7.18
CA GLU A 17 3.71 0.43 -7.61
C GLU A 17 2.88 -0.81 -8.00
N ILE A 18 1.85 -1.13 -7.21
CA ILE A 18 0.93 -2.24 -7.46
C ILE A 18 0.08 -1.94 -8.69
N ALA A 19 -0.46 -0.73 -8.81
CA ALA A 19 -1.25 -0.33 -9.97
C ALA A 19 -0.44 -0.33 -11.26
N THR A 20 0.85 0.05 -11.21
CA THR A 20 1.77 0.03 -12.35
C THR A 20 2.10 -1.41 -12.78
N LEU A 21 2.38 -2.30 -11.82
CA LEU A 21 2.58 -3.72 -12.10
C LEU A 21 1.31 -4.33 -12.73
N PHE A 22 0.15 -4.05 -12.16
CA PHE A 22 -1.14 -4.50 -12.67
C PHE A 22 -1.39 -3.99 -14.10
N LYS A 23 -1.17 -2.70 -14.34
CA LYS A 23 -1.24 -2.09 -15.68
C LYS A 23 -0.38 -2.83 -16.70
N SER A 24 0.90 -2.93 -16.42
CA SER A 24 1.87 -3.53 -17.34
C SER A 24 1.53 -4.98 -17.64
N ASP A 25 1.13 -5.73 -16.61
CA ASP A 25 0.84 -7.15 -16.75
C ASP A 25 -0.45 -7.40 -17.53
N VAL A 26 -1.55 -6.70 -17.21
CA VAL A 26 -2.83 -6.87 -17.92
C VAL A 26 -2.68 -6.45 -19.37
N GLU A 27 -2.11 -5.28 -19.67
CA GLU A 27 -1.93 -4.83 -21.06
C GLU A 27 -1.07 -5.81 -21.86
N LYS A 28 -0.03 -6.38 -21.25
CA LYS A 28 0.79 -7.43 -21.89
C LYS A 28 0.02 -8.72 -22.09
N SER A 29 -0.71 -9.19 -21.09
CA SER A 29 -1.44 -10.46 -21.12
C SER A 29 -2.56 -10.44 -22.15
N PHE A 30 -3.20 -9.29 -22.34
CA PHE A 30 -4.22 -9.07 -23.38
C PHE A 30 -3.64 -8.57 -24.70
N LEU A 31 -2.32 -8.68 -24.93
CA LEU A 31 -1.64 -8.29 -26.19
C LEU A 31 -1.98 -6.86 -26.65
N GLY A 32 -2.21 -5.96 -25.71
CA GLY A 32 -2.58 -4.57 -25.97
C GLY A 32 -3.99 -4.37 -26.53
N LEU A 33 -4.89 -5.36 -26.41
CA LEU A 33 -6.30 -5.27 -26.84
C LEU A 33 -7.11 -4.29 -25.98
N CYS A 34 -6.70 -4.03 -24.75
CA CYS A 34 -7.29 -3.02 -23.87
C CYS A 34 -6.24 -1.99 -23.45
N GLN A 35 -6.72 -0.86 -22.94
CA GLN A 35 -5.91 0.16 -22.30
C GLN A 35 -6.29 0.26 -20.83
N LEU A 36 -5.29 0.25 -19.94
CA LEU A 36 -5.52 0.47 -18.52
C LEU A 36 -5.34 1.95 -18.20
N PHE A 37 -6.43 2.61 -17.84
CA PHE A 37 -6.41 3.96 -17.31
C PHE A 37 -6.26 3.87 -15.80
N VAL A 38 -5.10 4.30 -15.28
CA VAL A 38 -4.77 4.21 -13.86
C VAL A 38 -4.99 5.59 -13.25
N SER A 39 -6.06 5.75 -12.47
CA SER A 39 -6.33 7.00 -11.76
C SER A 39 -5.46 7.07 -10.51
N SER A 40 -4.28 7.69 -10.62
CA SER A 40 -3.51 8.09 -9.45
C SER A 40 -4.03 9.44 -9.03
N ASN A 41 -4.87 9.48 -7.99
CA ASN A 41 -5.10 10.75 -7.34
C ASN A 41 -3.85 11.07 -6.50
N LEU A 42 -3.01 11.97 -7.02
CA LEU A 42 -1.92 12.57 -6.28
C LEU A 42 -2.56 13.43 -5.20
N ASP A 43 -2.20 13.22 -3.93
CA ASP A 43 -2.57 14.11 -2.82
C ASP A 43 -2.08 15.58 -3.03
N SER A 44 -1.54 15.92 -4.22
CA SER A 44 -1.27 17.27 -4.74
C SER A 44 -2.29 17.68 -5.83
N ILE A 45 -3.17 18.60 -5.47
CA ILE A 45 -4.13 19.29 -6.36
C ILE A 45 -3.36 20.26 -7.28
N GLN A 46 -2.54 19.74 -8.20
CA GLN A 46 -1.90 20.55 -9.25
C GLN A 46 -2.59 20.39 -10.62
N GLY A 47 -3.45 19.39 -10.82
CA GLY A 47 -4.25 19.22 -12.03
C GLY A 47 -5.65 19.83 -11.87
N GLY A 48 -5.93 20.94 -12.57
CA GLY A 48 -7.20 21.66 -12.50
C GLY A 48 -8.42 20.94 -13.11
N LYS A 49 -9.37 21.72 -13.66
CA LYS A 49 -10.64 21.22 -14.25
C LYS A 49 -10.43 20.14 -15.34
N GLU A 50 -9.34 20.22 -16.08
CA GLU A 50 -9.02 19.32 -17.21
C GLU A 50 -8.77 17.88 -16.75
N TRP A 51 -8.06 17.68 -15.62
CA TRP A 51 -7.79 16.36 -15.06
C TRP A 51 -9.07 15.66 -14.57
N MET A 52 -9.94 16.41 -13.88
CA MET A 52 -11.25 15.88 -13.48
C MET A 52 -12.13 15.52 -14.68
N GLN A 53 -11.98 16.24 -15.79
CA GLN A 53 -12.66 15.91 -17.04
C GLN A 53 -12.12 14.62 -17.63
N GLU A 54 -10.80 14.44 -17.64
CA GLU A 54 -10.15 13.22 -18.11
C GLU A 54 -10.61 11.98 -17.32
N ILE A 55 -10.65 12.05 -15.98
CA ILE A 55 -11.17 10.95 -15.15
C ILE A 55 -12.62 10.64 -15.51
N LYS A 56 -13.46 11.67 -15.62
CA LYS A 56 -14.89 11.48 -15.94
C LYS A 56 -15.07 10.83 -17.31
N THR A 57 -14.32 11.27 -18.31
CA THR A 57 -14.36 10.71 -19.67
C THR A 57 -13.92 9.25 -19.66
N ASN A 58 -12.74 8.96 -19.13
CA ASN A 58 -12.21 7.58 -19.08
C ASN A 58 -13.12 6.65 -18.27
N LEU A 59 -13.68 7.13 -17.15
CA LEU A 59 -14.62 6.34 -16.37
C LEU A 59 -15.92 6.10 -17.14
N SER A 60 -16.45 7.10 -17.84
CA SER A 60 -17.70 6.95 -18.62
C SER A 60 -17.58 6.00 -19.81
N GLU A 61 -16.36 5.83 -20.34
CA GLU A 61 -16.05 4.95 -21.46
C GLU A 61 -15.46 3.59 -21.01
N ALA A 62 -15.34 3.38 -19.69
CA ALA A 62 -14.74 2.17 -19.15
C ALA A 62 -15.62 0.93 -19.39
N ALA A 63 -14.99 -0.14 -19.87
CA ALA A 63 -15.59 -1.46 -19.97
C ALA A 63 -15.74 -2.13 -18.59
N VAL A 64 -14.80 -1.83 -17.67
CA VAL A 64 -14.80 -2.32 -16.29
C VAL A 64 -14.03 -1.34 -15.41
N LEU A 65 -14.51 -1.17 -14.18
CA LEU A 65 -13.86 -0.45 -13.10
C LEU A 65 -13.27 -1.43 -12.08
N ILE A 66 -11.98 -1.29 -11.79
CA ILE A 66 -11.25 -2.08 -10.81
C ILE A 66 -10.74 -1.14 -9.73
N SER A 67 -11.13 -1.35 -8.48
CA SER A 67 -10.59 -0.62 -7.33
C SER A 67 -9.58 -1.48 -6.60
N LEU A 68 -8.31 -1.05 -6.60
CA LEU A 68 -7.23 -1.66 -5.82
C LEU A 68 -7.25 -1.05 -4.41
N ILE A 69 -7.54 -1.90 -3.42
CA ILE A 69 -7.85 -1.46 -2.05
C ILE A 69 -6.83 -2.05 -1.07
N SER A 70 -6.11 -1.16 -0.39
CA SER A 70 -5.23 -1.44 0.72
C SER A 70 -5.86 -0.97 2.03
N PRO A 71 -5.33 -1.37 3.21
CA PRO A 71 -5.75 -0.79 4.48
C PRO A 71 -5.59 0.74 4.55
N VAL A 72 -4.73 1.32 3.69
CA VAL A 72 -4.51 2.77 3.62
C VAL A 72 -5.46 3.45 2.65
N SER A 73 -5.78 2.81 1.51
CA SER A 73 -6.66 3.40 0.50
C SER A 73 -8.14 3.26 0.86
N ILE A 74 -8.51 2.31 1.72
CA ILE A 74 -9.90 2.09 2.15
C ILE A 74 -10.55 3.32 2.79
N THR A 75 -9.79 4.27 3.32
CA THR A 75 -10.34 5.50 3.92
C THR A 75 -10.34 6.69 2.96
N ARG A 76 -9.86 6.51 1.72
CA ARG A 76 -9.68 7.62 0.77
C ARG A 76 -11.00 7.96 0.07
N PRO A 77 -11.52 9.19 0.19
CA PRO A 77 -12.83 9.55 -0.36
C PRO A 77 -12.96 9.32 -1.87
N TRP A 78 -11.88 9.49 -2.62
CA TRP A 78 -11.93 9.35 -4.08
C TRP A 78 -12.13 7.88 -4.52
N ILE A 79 -11.68 6.87 -3.76
CA ILE A 79 -12.00 5.43 -4.03
C ILE A 79 -13.52 5.28 -4.11
N TYR A 80 -14.22 5.80 -3.11
CA TYR A 80 -15.67 5.70 -3.01
C TYR A 80 -16.39 6.50 -4.09
N ALA A 81 -15.85 7.69 -4.43
CA ALA A 81 -16.41 8.53 -5.47
C ALA A 81 -16.36 7.84 -6.84
N GLU A 82 -15.21 7.27 -7.21
CA GLU A 82 -15.03 6.53 -8.46
C GLU A 82 -15.85 5.23 -8.47
N PHE A 83 -15.81 4.47 -7.37
CA PHE A 83 -16.58 3.24 -7.21
C PHE A 83 -18.09 3.49 -7.35
N GLY A 84 -18.62 4.46 -6.61
CA GLY A 84 -20.03 4.84 -6.70
C GLY A 84 -20.40 5.39 -8.08
N ALA A 85 -19.51 6.14 -8.72
CA ALA A 85 -19.70 6.64 -10.07
C ALA A 85 -19.77 5.51 -11.11
N GLY A 86 -18.90 4.49 -11.01
CA GLY A 86 -18.94 3.29 -11.84
C GLY A 86 -20.23 2.50 -11.62
N TRP A 87 -20.57 2.27 -10.35
CA TRP A 87 -21.75 1.51 -9.96
C TRP A 87 -23.05 2.12 -10.49
N ILE A 88 -23.27 3.43 -10.28
CA ILE A 88 -24.50 4.12 -10.74
C ILE A 88 -24.61 4.15 -12.28
N ARG A 89 -23.48 4.09 -13.00
CA ARG A 89 -23.43 4.04 -14.47
C ARG A 89 -23.64 2.64 -15.04
N GLY A 90 -23.76 1.62 -14.19
CA GLY A 90 -23.87 0.23 -14.63
C GLY A 90 -22.57 -0.36 -15.17
N ILE A 91 -21.44 0.28 -14.90
CA ILE A 91 -20.12 -0.25 -15.27
C ILE A 91 -19.81 -1.42 -14.33
N PRO A 92 -19.41 -2.60 -14.86
CA PRO A 92 -18.92 -3.68 -14.02
C PRO A 92 -17.83 -3.17 -13.07
N THR A 93 -18.07 -3.26 -11.77
CA THR A 93 -17.22 -2.65 -10.74
C THR A 93 -16.71 -3.72 -9.79
N ILE A 94 -15.39 -3.83 -9.64
CA ILE A 94 -14.71 -4.91 -8.93
C ILE A 94 -13.78 -4.34 -7.87
N SER A 95 -14.00 -4.74 -6.61
CA SER A 95 -13.05 -4.47 -5.51
C SER A 95 -11.98 -5.56 -5.46
N VAL A 96 -10.72 -5.16 -5.39
CA VAL A 96 -9.58 -6.06 -5.27
C VAL A 96 -8.73 -5.64 -4.08
N CYS A 97 -8.75 -6.45 -3.04
CA CYS A 97 -7.99 -6.24 -1.83
C CYS A 97 -6.52 -6.62 -2.02
N HIS A 98 -5.64 -5.96 -1.26
CA HIS A 98 -4.24 -6.33 -1.14
C HIS A 98 -3.64 -5.82 0.18
N SER A 99 -2.35 -6.08 0.40
CA SER A 99 -1.63 -5.63 1.61
C SER A 99 -2.27 -6.12 2.92
N GLY A 100 -2.86 -7.31 2.91
CA GLY A 100 -3.49 -7.93 4.09
C GLY A 100 -4.91 -7.44 4.41
N LEU A 101 -5.48 -6.54 3.61
CA LEU A 101 -6.90 -6.21 3.71
C LEU A 101 -7.73 -7.40 3.26
N ARG A 102 -8.74 -7.78 4.05
CA ARG A 102 -9.65 -8.86 3.70
C ARG A 102 -11.02 -8.34 3.28
N LYS A 103 -11.73 -9.15 2.50
CA LYS A 103 -13.09 -8.83 2.00
C LYS A 103 -14.10 -8.51 3.11
N ASP A 104 -14.00 -9.17 4.27
CA ASP A 104 -14.90 -8.97 5.42
C ASP A 104 -14.68 -7.63 6.13
N GLN A 105 -13.59 -6.93 5.78
CA GLN A 105 -13.25 -5.62 6.32
C GLN A 105 -13.68 -4.47 5.39
N LEU A 106 -14.21 -4.77 4.20
CA LEU A 106 -14.67 -3.76 3.27
C LEU A 106 -16.02 -3.15 3.71
N PRO A 107 -16.12 -1.82 3.83
CA PRO A 107 -17.40 -1.17 4.07
C PRO A 107 -18.24 -1.15 2.79
N VAL A 108 -19.55 -0.97 2.95
CA VAL A 108 -20.44 -0.67 1.82
C VAL A 108 -20.06 0.70 1.24
N PRO A 109 -20.02 0.87 -0.10
CA PRO A 109 -20.42 -0.08 -1.14
C PRO A 109 -19.31 -1.00 -1.66
N LEU A 110 -18.08 -0.90 -1.15
CA LEU A 110 -16.94 -1.70 -1.62
C LEU A 110 -17.12 -3.21 -1.37
N SER A 111 -17.87 -3.59 -0.33
CA SER A 111 -18.22 -5.00 -0.04
C SER A 111 -19.44 -5.51 -0.80
N HIS A 112 -20.11 -4.68 -1.61
CA HIS A 112 -21.37 -5.06 -2.28
C HIS A 112 -21.17 -6.09 -3.40
N PHE A 113 -19.91 -6.33 -3.82
CA PHE A 113 -19.53 -7.37 -4.78
C PHE A 113 -18.56 -8.37 -4.14
N GLN A 114 -18.41 -9.57 -4.72
CA GLN A 114 -17.40 -10.54 -4.28
C GLN A 114 -16.00 -9.96 -4.52
N ALA A 115 -15.47 -9.26 -3.50
CA ALA A 115 -14.15 -8.69 -3.55
C ALA A 115 -13.10 -9.79 -3.72
N LEU A 116 -12.13 -9.51 -4.58
CA LEU A 116 -11.02 -10.40 -4.91
C LEU A 116 -9.80 -10.04 -4.07
N ASP A 117 -8.80 -10.92 -4.05
CA ASP A 117 -7.52 -10.69 -3.37
C ASP A 117 -6.40 -10.82 -4.40
N LEU A 118 -5.53 -9.80 -4.52
CA LEU A 118 -4.38 -9.81 -5.42
C LEU A 118 -3.35 -10.89 -5.08
N LEU A 119 -3.34 -11.38 -3.84
CA LEU A 119 -2.40 -12.38 -3.36
C LEU A 119 -2.92 -13.81 -3.48
N ASP A 120 -4.12 -14.00 -4.04
CA ASP A 120 -4.75 -15.29 -4.29
C ASP A 120 -4.81 -15.57 -5.79
N GLU A 121 -4.26 -16.72 -6.21
CA GLU A 121 -4.13 -17.08 -7.62
C GLU A 121 -5.49 -17.32 -8.30
N MET A 122 -6.44 -17.93 -7.59
CA MET A 122 -7.78 -18.19 -8.13
C MET A 122 -8.55 -16.89 -8.30
N HIS A 123 -8.43 -15.97 -7.35
CA HIS A 123 -9.00 -14.63 -7.46
C HIS A 123 -8.39 -13.83 -8.60
N LEU A 124 -7.08 -13.92 -8.80
CA LEU A 124 -6.40 -13.24 -9.89
C LEU A 124 -6.81 -13.83 -11.26
N GLU A 125 -6.93 -15.15 -11.36
CA GLU A 125 -7.48 -15.80 -12.55
C GLU A 125 -8.92 -15.34 -12.83
N HIS A 126 -9.75 -15.27 -11.79
CA HIS A 126 -11.13 -14.79 -11.92
C HIS A 126 -11.17 -13.32 -12.37
N LEU A 127 -10.30 -12.46 -11.84
CA LEU A 127 -10.19 -11.06 -12.24
C LEU A 127 -9.90 -10.93 -13.75
N TYR A 128 -8.97 -11.74 -14.27
CA TYR A 128 -8.65 -11.71 -15.71
C TYR A 128 -9.82 -12.25 -16.55
N GLY A 129 -10.60 -13.20 -16.04
CA GLY A 129 -11.85 -13.63 -16.67
C GLY A 129 -12.89 -12.51 -16.72
N GLN A 130 -13.05 -11.75 -15.64
CA GLN A 130 -13.96 -10.59 -15.62
C GLN A 130 -13.51 -9.50 -16.61
N ILE A 131 -12.21 -9.23 -16.69
CA ILE A 131 -11.66 -8.30 -17.68
C ILE A 131 -11.92 -8.81 -19.09
N SER A 132 -11.68 -10.09 -19.38
CA SER A 132 -11.89 -10.64 -20.73
C SER A 132 -13.34 -10.56 -21.17
N LEU A 133 -14.28 -10.82 -20.26
CA LEU A 133 -15.72 -10.66 -20.49
C LEU A 133 -16.07 -9.20 -20.79
N ALA A 134 -15.58 -8.26 -19.98
CA ALA A 134 -15.85 -6.84 -20.14
C ALA A 134 -15.33 -6.27 -21.47
N ILE A 135 -14.14 -6.71 -21.91
CA ILE A 135 -13.54 -6.23 -23.17
C ILE A 135 -13.91 -7.07 -24.40
N GLY A 136 -14.69 -8.15 -24.22
CA GLY A 136 -15.21 -8.98 -25.30
C GLY A 136 -14.15 -9.87 -25.99
N CYS A 137 -13.22 -10.45 -25.22
CA CYS A 137 -12.17 -11.32 -25.75
C CYS A 137 -12.02 -12.62 -24.95
N HIS A 138 -11.11 -13.48 -25.41
CA HIS A 138 -10.76 -14.69 -24.68
C HIS A 138 -9.84 -14.37 -23.50
N LYS A 139 -10.08 -15.03 -22.35
CA LYS A 139 -9.20 -14.95 -21.19
C LYS A 139 -7.79 -15.45 -21.59
N PRO A 140 -6.72 -14.72 -21.26
CA PRO A 140 -5.36 -15.17 -21.52
C PRO A 140 -5.03 -16.42 -20.70
N GLU A 141 -4.30 -17.35 -21.30
CA GLU A 141 -3.72 -18.48 -20.60
C GLU A 141 -2.41 -18.04 -19.95
N LYS A 142 -2.34 -18.16 -18.63
CA LYS A 142 -1.25 -17.58 -17.84
C LYS A 142 -1.09 -18.32 -16.52
N ASP A 143 0.16 -18.47 -16.10
CA ASP A 143 0.52 -18.85 -14.74
C ASP A 143 0.50 -17.61 -13.81
N TYR A 144 -0.40 -17.63 -12.83
CA TYR A 144 -0.61 -16.53 -11.89
C TYR A 144 0.35 -16.55 -10.69
N SER A 145 1.01 -17.68 -10.41
CA SER A 145 1.89 -17.86 -9.24
C SER A 145 3.04 -16.85 -9.18
N LYS A 146 3.69 -16.60 -10.33
CA LYS A 146 4.77 -15.62 -10.42
C LYS A 146 4.28 -14.18 -10.23
N LEU A 147 3.02 -13.90 -10.58
CA LEU A 147 2.46 -12.57 -10.44
C LEU A 147 2.03 -12.32 -8.99
N THR A 148 1.38 -13.30 -8.35
CA THR A 148 1.02 -13.21 -6.93
C THR A 148 2.26 -13.07 -6.05
N GLU A 149 3.37 -13.73 -6.37
CA GLU A 149 4.62 -13.57 -5.63
C GLU A 149 5.20 -12.16 -5.75
N LYS A 150 5.18 -11.56 -6.95
CA LYS A 150 5.59 -10.15 -7.12
C LYS A 150 4.72 -9.19 -6.30
N TYR A 151 3.40 -9.41 -6.25
CA TYR A 151 2.54 -8.61 -5.39
C TYR A 151 2.86 -8.83 -3.91
N ARG A 152 3.19 -10.05 -3.50
CA ARG A 152 3.60 -10.36 -2.12
C ARG A 152 4.87 -9.60 -1.74
N GLU A 153 5.89 -9.60 -2.59
CA GLU A 153 7.13 -8.85 -2.38
C GLU A 153 6.88 -7.35 -2.21
N ILE A 154 6.09 -6.74 -3.09
CA ILE A 154 5.75 -5.31 -3.03
C ILE A 154 4.95 -4.99 -1.77
N THR A 155 3.92 -5.79 -1.47
CA THR A 155 3.04 -5.54 -0.31
C THR A 155 3.78 -5.71 1.02
N GLU A 156 4.66 -6.71 1.14
CA GLU A 156 5.51 -6.89 2.32
C GLU A 156 6.54 -5.75 2.48
N THR A 157 7.17 -5.34 1.38
CA THR A 157 8.10 -4.20 1.38
C THR A 157 7.40 -2.94 1.87
N ASN A 158 6.20 -2.66 1.35
CA ASN A 158 5.42 -1.49 1.75
C ASN A 158 4.90 -1.59 3.19
N ARG A 159 4.54 -2.79 3.66
CA ARG A 159 4.18 -3.05 5.07
C ARG A 159 5.35 -2.74 6.01
N LYS A 160 6.55 -3.23 5.70
CA LYS A 160 7.77 -2.97 6.49
C LYS A 160 8.11 -1.49 6.54
N LYS A 161 8.08 -0.79 5.39
CA LYS A 161 8.30 0.67 5.34
C LYS A 161 7.32 1.44 6.22
N ARG A 162 6.02 1.10 6.18
CA ARG A 162 5.00 1.71 7.06
C ARG A 162 5.28 1.46 8.53
N SER A 163 5.63 0.23 8.90
CA SER A 163 5.98 -0.13 10.28
C SER A 163 7.18 0.68 10.77
N ILE A 164 8.23 0.82 9.95
CA ILE A 164 9.40 1.66 10.23
C ILE A 164 9.01 3.11 10.47
N LYS A 165 8.21 3.72 9.59
CA LYS A 165 7.75 5.11 9.73
C LYS A 165 6.95 5.31 11.03
N GLN A 166 6.07 4.38 11.37
CA GLN A 166 5.26 4.47 12.59
C GLN A 166 6.12 4.37 13.85
N TRP A 167 7.02 3.40 13.91
CA TRP A 167 7.92 3.25 15.05
C TRP A 167 8.90 4.41 15.16
N HIS A 168 9.41 4.92 14.04
CA HIS A 168 10.23 6.14 14.03
C HIS A 168 9.49 7.32 14.67
N ALA A 169 8.25 7.58 14.25
CA ALA A 169 7.44 8.66 14.80
C ALA A 169 7.22 8.49 16.31
N ASN A 170 6.89 7.28 16.76
CA ASN A 170 6.71 6.96 18.18
C ASN A 170 8.01 7.18 18.99
N ILE A 171 9.14 6.65 18.49
CA ILE A 171 10.45 6.78 19.14
C ILE A 171 10.84 8.26 19.25
N GLN A 172 10.66 9.04 18.18
CA GLN A 172 10.97 10.47 18.16
C GLN A 172 10.07 11.25 19.13
N GLN A 173 8.78 10.90 19.24
CA GLN A 173 7.86 11.51 20.19
C GLN A 173 8.30 11.24 21.65
N TRP A 174 8.71 10.02 21.97
CA TRP A 174 9.19 9.64 23.29
C TRP A 174 10.60 10.18 23.60
N ASN A 175 11.42 10.32 22.56
CA ASN A 175 12.84 10.65 22.64
C ASN A 175 13.21 11.71 21.60
N PRO A 176 12.97 13.01 21.89
CA PRO A 176 13.29 14.10 20.97
C PRO A 176 14.76 14.13 20.52
N GLU A 177 15.66 13.71 21.42
CA GLU A 177 17.10 13.61 21.17
C GLU A 177 17.48 12.50 20.17
N PHE A 178 16.55 11.60 19.81
CA PHE A 178 16.79 10.55 18.81
C PHE A 178 17.25 11.11 17.46
N THR A 179 16.86 12.35 17.12
CA THR A 179 17.32 13.05 15.93
C THR A 179 18.85 13.21 15.85
N LYS A 180 19.57 13.15 16.97
CA LYS A 180 21.04 13.14 17.02
C LYS A 180 21.65 11.87 16.41
N VAL A 181 20.92 10.75 16.38
CA VAL A 181 21.38 9.52 15.69
C VAL A 181 21.59 9.78 14.20
N PHE A 182 20.80 10.65 13.56
CA PHE A 182 21.00 11.03 12.16
C PHE A 182 22.29 11.82 11.92
N ARG A 183 22.91 12.36 12.98
CA ARG A 183 24.20 13.04 12.97
C ARG A 183 25.38 12.12 13.34
N GLY A 184 25.11 10.83 13.56
CA GLY A 184 26.12 9.84 13.94
C GLY A 184 26.37 9.73 15.45
N GLU A 185 25.58 10.44 16.27
CA GLU A 185 25.71 10.36 17.73
C GLU A 185 25.05 9.08 18.27
N SER A 186 25.58 8.57 19.39
CA SER A 186 24.91 7.53 20.18
C SER A 186 23.97 8.17 21.20
N VAL A 187 22.72 7.72 21.25
CA VAL A 187 21.66 8.32 22.06
C VAL A 187 20.98 7.27 22.91
N GLU A 188 20.78 7.55 24.19
CA GLU A 188 19.90 6.75 25.03
C GLU A 188 18.43 7.07 24.75
N ILE A 189 17.66 6.03 24.41
CA ILE A 189 16.21 6.12 24.21
C ILE A 189 15.48 5.28 25.24
N LEU A 190 14.30 5.78 25.61
CA LEU A 190 13.35 5.09 26.47
C LEU A 190 12.21 4.55 25.62
N ILE A 191 11.90 3.27 25.79
CA ILE A 191 10.71 2.63 25.22
C ILE A 191 9.74 2.33 26.38
N PRO A 192 8.50 2.84 26.35
CA PRO A 192 7.52 2.58 27.40
C PRO A 192 7.31 1.07 27.61
N ALA A 193 7.20 0.62 28.86
CA ALA A 193 7.07 -0.79 29.18
C ALA A 193 5.82 -1.44 28.54
N GLU A 194 4.76 -0.65 28.33
CA GLU A 194 3.49 -1.08 27.73
C GLU A 194 3.64 -1.52 26.26
N VAL A 195 4.70 -1.05 25.58
CA VAL A 195 4.95 -1.35 24.16
C VAL A 195 6.28 -2.07 23.92
N ASP A 196 7.05 -2.39 24.97
CA ASP A 196 8.37 -3.02 24.86
C ASP A 196 8.30 -4.37 24.13
N PHE A 197 7.28 -5.18 24.41
CA PHE A 197 7.07 -6.45 23.71
C PHE A 197 6.86 -6.22 22.20
N ALA A 198 5.98 -5.30 21.82
CA ALA A 198 5.72 -4.97 20.42
C ALA A 198 6.96 -4.38 19.73
N PHE A 199 7.76 -3.59 20.45
CA PHE A 199 9.02 -3.05 19.94
C PHE A 199 10.04 -4.15 19.65
N ARG A 200 10.16 -5.16 20.53
CA ARG A 200 11.06 -6.31 20.31
C ARG A 200 10.65 -7.17 19.13
N GLU A 201 9.35 -7.42 18.97
CA GLU A 201 8.81 -8.14 17.82
C GLU A 201 9.11 -7.39 16.52
N PHE A 202 8.82 -6.10 16.49
CA PHE A 202 9.18 -5.22 15.38
C PHE A 202 10.67 -5.27 15.07
N LYS A 203 11.53 -5.13 16.08
CA LYS A 203 12.99 -5.17 15.93
C LYS A 203 13.44 -6.45 15.21
N ASN A 204 12.87 -7.59 15.60
CA ASN A 204 13.22 -8.89 15.01
C ASN A 204 12.68 -9.03 13.57
N GLU A 205 11.42 -8.65 13.34
CA GLU A 205 10.72 -8.79 12.06
C GLU A 205 11.42 -8.05 10.91
N ILE A 206 11.89 -6.83 11.16
CA ILE A 206 12.56 -6.00 10.14
C ILE A 206 14.08 -6.08 10.22
N GLU A 207 14.63 -6.96 11.06
CA GLU A 207 16.06 -7.04 11.35
C GLU A 207 16.65 -5.65 11.69
N LEU A 208 15.95 -4.89 12.54
CA LEU A 208 16.25 -3.49 12.83
C LEU A 208 17.70 -3.29 13.31
N GLN A 209 18.32 -4.31 13.92
CA GLN A 209 19.74 -4.31 14.29
C GLN A 209 20.70 -4.02 13.14
N LYS A 210 20.34 -4.35 11.89
CA LYS A 210 21.15 -4.02 10.69
C LYS A 210 21.08 -2.53 10.36
N ILE A 211 20.02 -1.87 10.80
CA ILE A 211 19.68 -0.47 10.52
C ILE A 211 20.14 0.45 11.66
N LEU A 212 19.81 0.07 12.90
CA LEU A 212 20.14 0.75 14.15
C LEU A 212 20.85 -0.24 15.06
N VAL A 213 22.01 0.12 15.59
CA VAL A 213 22.60 -0.65 16.70
C VAL A 213 21.80 -0.33 17.95
N LEU A 214 21.31 -1.38 18.64
CA LEU A 214 20.41 -1.27 19.79
C LEU A 214 20.98 -2.08 20.97
N GLU A 215 21.58 -1.40 21.94
CA GLU A 215 22.13 -2.04 23.14
C GLU A 215 21.21 -1.85 24.35
N PRO A 216 20.73 -2.92 25.00
CA PRO A 216 19.92 -2.79 26.20
C PRO A 216 20.76 -2.24 27.37
N LYS A 217 20.24 -1.22 28.07
CA LYS A 217 20.87 -0.62 29.27
C LYS A 217 20.08 -0.88 30.56
N GLY A 218 18.95 -1.58 30.50
CA GLY A 218 18.14 -1.98 31.65
C GLY A 218 16.76 -1.33 31.67
N MET A 219 16.20 -1.11 32.86
CA MET A 219 14.89 -0.48 33.07
C MET A 219 15.00 0.75 33.95
N SER A 220 14.15 1.73 33.68
CA SER A 220 14.04 2.99 34.42
C SER A 220 12.61 3.18 34.95
N MET A 221 12.49 3.78 36.14
CA MET A 221 11.22 4.10 36.81
C MET A 221 10.95 5.61 36.80
N GLY A 222 9.68 6.01 36.82
CA GLY A 222 9.27 7.42 36.93
C GLY A 222 9.71 8.27 35.74
N THR A 223 9.60 7.72 34.53
CA THR A 223 10.20 8.32 33.33
C THR A 223 9.26 9.29 32.61
N ARG A 224 9.82 10.11 31.70
CA ARG A 224 9.04 11.02 30.84
C ARG A 224 8.14 10.31 29.83
N VAL A 225 8.36 9.01 29.58
CA VAL A 225 7.65 8.23 28.55
C VAL A 225 6.68 7.20 29.17
N GLY A 226 6.58 7.15 30.50
CA GLY A 226 5.75 6.18 31.23
C GLY A 226 6.24 5.96 32.66
N MET A 227 5.45 5.27 33.49
CA MET A 227 5.87 4.91 34.85
C MET A 227 7.10 3.99 34.83
N GLN A 228 7.23 3.17 33.78
CA GLN A 228 8.35 2.27 33.54
C GLN A 228 8.76 2.32 32.07
N ALA A 229 10.06 2.24 31.80
CA ALA A 229 10.58 2.16 30.43
C ALA A 229 11.82 1.27 30.35
N THR A 230 12.00 0.59 29.23
CA THR A 230 13.28 -0.05 28.89
C THR A 230 14.21 0.98 28.27
N ASN A 231 15.47 0.97 28.69
CA ASN A 231 16.49 1.90 28.22
C ASN A 231 17.39 1.22 27.20
N TRP A 232 17.68 1.91 26.11
CA TRP A 232 18.48 1.41 25.00
C TRP A 232 19.48 2.47 24.56
N LEU A 233 20.75 2.10 24.41
CA LEU A 233 21.71 2.94 23.71
C LEU A 233 21.62 2.64 22.22
N VAL A 234 21.43 3.68 21.42
CA VAL A 234 21.14 3.58 19.99
C VAL A 234 22.12 4.38 19.17
N SER A 235 22.63 3.77 18.09
CA SER A 235 23.50 4.42 17.12
C SER A 235 23.23 3.89 15.70
N GLN A 236 23.90 4.47 14.71
CA GLN A 236 23.73 4.08 13.31
C GLN A 236 24.27 2.65 13.09
N GLY A 237 23.46 1.80 12.43
CA GLY A 237 23.90 0.51 11.90
C GLY A 237 24.44 0.61 10.47
N GLU A 238 24.83 -0.53 9.91
CA GLU A 238 25.39 -0.63 8.54
C GLU A 238 24.43 -0.08 7.47
N ASN A 239 23.14 -0.37 7.62
CA ASN A 239 22.09 0.00 6.66
C ASN A 239 21.31 1.25 7.10
N PHE A 240 21.92 2.13 7.91
CA PHE A 240 21.23 3.33 8.41
C PHE A 240 20.70 4.24 7.30
N LYS A 241 21.39 4.30 6.15
CA LYS A 241 20.96 5.10 4.99
C LYS A 241 19.60 4.68 4.46
N ASP A 242 19.26 3.40 4.48
CA ASP A 242 17.96 2.90 4.03
C ASP A 242 16.85 3.38 4.96
N PHE A 243 17.08 3.35 6.26
CA PHE A 243 16.15 3.92 7.23
C PHE A 243 15.98 5.41 7.08
N GLN A 244 17.09 6.15 6.91
CA GLN A 244 17.03 7.58 6.65
C GLN A 244 16.13 7.86 5.44
N LYS A 245 16.34 7.16 4.32
CA LYS A 245 15.50 7.27 3.13
C LYS A 245 14.02 6.99 3.44
N ILE A 246 13.74 5.87 4.12
CA ILE A 246 12.37 5.46 4.45
C ILE A 246 11.64 6.49 5.30
N VAL A 247 12.30 7.15 6.27
CA VAL A 247 11.62 8.06 7.20
C VAL A 247 11.60 9.52 6.72
N THR A 248 12.36 9.88 5.70
CA THR A 248 12.37 11.24 5.11
C THR A 248 11.54 11.38 3.83
N GLU A 249 11.25 10.29 3.12
CA GLU A 249 10.34 10.23 1.95
C GLU A 249 8.89 9.97 2.38
#